data_AF-A0A8T7GS34-F1
#
_entry.id   AF-A0A8T7GS34-F1
#
_cell.length_a   1.000
_cell.length_b   1.000
_cell.length_c   1.000
_cell.angle_alpha   90.00
_cell.angle_beta   90.00
_cell.angle_gamma   90.00
#
_symmetry.space_group_name_H-M   'P 1'
#
loop_
_entity.id
_entity.type
_entity.pdbx_description
1 polymer ?
#
loop_
_entity_poly.entity_id
_entity_poly.type
_entity_poly.pdbx_seq_one_letter_code
_entity_poly.pdbx_strand_id
1 'polypeptide(L)'
;MKKKFTPEIAYILGMWHAKKLPDGVGIYGDKGEFFLELVDKYLHPVEKRTLFKGKFPVFYHNRVENYLKRLEKDRIHRLKYHNDYSAAYFAGMFEAGGSQVENTVLLQGDKIDELLLTHLGFFPFRKEGFIIPRKSQAFLRYIQDWLLASKASKE
;
A
#
# COMPACT_ATOMS: atom_id res chain seq x y z
N MET A 1 -16.98 -4.77 -9.61
CA MET A 1 -15.86 -5.62 -10.09
C MET A 1 -15.69 -6.82 -9.15
N LYS A 2 -15.39 -8.01 -9.70
CA LYS A 2 -15.21 -9.27 -8.96
C LYS A 2 -13.81 -9.88 -9.17
N LYS A 3 -12.74 -9.08 -9.10
CA LYS A 3 -11.37 -9.62 -9.12
C LYS A 3 -11.03 -10.28 -7.77
N LYS A 4 -10.35 -11.44 -7.83
CA LYS A 4 -9.82 -12.14 -6.65
C LYS A 4 -8.81 -11.23 -5.95
N PHE A 5 -8.77 -11.28 -4.62
CA PHE A 5 -7.73 -10.60 -3.86
C PHE A 5 -6.41 -11.35 -4.04
N THR A 6 -5.37 -10.67 -4.51
CA THR A 6 -4.01 -11.21 -4.69
C THR A 6 -3.00 -10.34 -3.92
N PRO A 7 -1.77 -10.81 -3.67
CA PRO A 7 -0.73 -9.99 -3.05
C PRO A 7 -0.43 -8.69 -3.83
N GLU A 8 -0.47 -8.69 -5.16
CA GLU A 8 -0.29 -7.48 -5.98
C GLU A 8 -1.42 -6.48 -5.74
N ILE A 9 -2.66 -6.96 -5.59
CA ILE A 9 -3.79 -6.10 -5.23
C ILE A 9 -3.67 -5.59 -3.79
N ALA A 10 -3.13 -6.40 -2.87
CA ALA A 10 -2.83 -5.97 -1.51
C ALA A 10 -1.75 -4.87 -1.51
N TYR A 11 -0.73 -4.99 -2.36
CA TYR A 11 0.29 -3.96 -2.58
C TYR A 11 -0.31 -2.63 -3.04
N ILE A 12 -1.12 -2.67 -4.11
CA ILE A 12 -1.83 -1.50 -4.63
C ILE A 12 -2.71 -0.88 -3.55
N LEU A 13 -3.40 -1.71 -2.76
CA LEU A 13 -4.22 -1.25 -1.64
C LEU A 13 -3.39 -0.53 -0.57
N GLY A 14 -2.20 -1.04 -0.24
CA GLY A 14 -1.27 -0.41 0.70
C GLY A 14 -0.78 0.95 0.23
N MET A 15 -0.35 1.04 -1.04
CA MET A 15 0.04 2.33 -1.64
C MET A 15 -1.11 3.34 -1.60
N TRP A 16 -2.29 2.90 -2.03
CA TRP A 16 -3.48 3.75 -2.07
C TRP A 16 -3.91 4.18 -0.67
N HIS A 17 -3.91 3.29 0.31
CA HIS A 17 -4.26 3.63 1.69
C HIS A 17 -3.35 4.72 2.27
N ALA A 18 -2.02 4.60 2.06
CA ALA A 18 -1.04 5.54 2.60
C ALA A 18 -1.18 6.96 2.02
N LYS A 19 -1.49 7.07 0.72
CA LYS A 19 -1.35 8.32 -0.04
C LYS A 19 -2.51 8.66 -0.98
N LYS A 20 -3.69 8.06 -0.83
CA LYS A 20 -4.82 8.30 -1.73
C LYS A 20 -5.11 9.78 -1.95
N LEU A 21 -5.33 10.13 -3.20
CA LEU A 21 -5.93 11.41 -3.56
C LEU A 21 -7.41 11.43 -3.14
N PRO A 22 -7.96 12.60 -2.79
CA PRO A 22 -9.36 12.71 -2.36
C PRO A 22 -10.36 12.41 -3.47
N ASP A 23 -9.97 12.60 -4.73
CA ASP A 23 -10.81 12.37 -5.90
C ASP A 23 -10.13 11.40 -6.88
N GLY A 24 -10.89 10.38 -7.30
CA GLY A 24 -10.43 9.38 -8.26
C GLY A 24 -9.47 8.33 -7.67
N VAL A 25 -8.86 7.55 -8.56
CA VAL A 25 -7.90 6.50 -8.24
C VAL A 25 -6.50 7.04 -8.57
N GLY A 26 -5.77 7.44 -7.53
CA GLY A 26 -4.41 7.94 -7.63
C GLY A 26 -3.83 8.17 -6.23
N ILE A 27 -2.53 8.45 -6.18
CA ILE A 27 -1.81 8.71 -4.93
C ILE A 27 -0.97 9.98 -5.02
N TYR A 28 -0.77 10.64 -3.88
CA TYR A 28 0.22 11.71 -3.73
C TYR A 28 1.64 11.13 -3.77
N GLY A 29 2.58 11.93 -4.29
CA GLY A 29 4.01 11.61 -4.31
C GLY A 29 4.55 11.31 -5.71
N ASP A 30 5.82 10.92 -5.75
CA ASP A 30 6.58 10.54 -6.95
C ASP A 30 6.19 9.15 -7.49
N LYS A 31 5.59 8.30 -6.66
CA LYS A 31 5.12 6.95 -7.05
C LYS A 31 3.77 6.93 -7.76
N GLY A 32 3.19 8.07 -8.10
CA GLY A 32 1.87 8.17 -8.70
C GLY A 32 1.74 7.45 -10.05
N GLU A 33 2.70 7.61 -10.95
CA GLU A 33 2.69 6.96 -12.27
C GLU A 33 2.82 5.45 -12.13
N PHE A 34 3.81 4.99 -11.34
CA PHE A 34 4.00 3.59 -11.04
C PHE A 34 2.75 2.93 -10.41
N PHE A 35 2.08 3.62 -9.49
CA PHE A 35 0.81 3.16 -8.94
C PHE A 35 -0.25 2.93 -10.04
N LEU A 36 -0.36 3.83 -11.02
CA LEU A 36 -1.30 3.66 -12.13
C LEU A 36 -0.91 2.52 -13.07
N GLU A 37 0.38 2.29 -13.31
CA GLU A 37 0.84 1.11 -14.07
C GLU A 37 0.45 -0.20 -13.38
N LEU A 38 0.55 -0.25 -12.05
CA LEU A 38 0.08 -1.41 -11.28
C LEU A 38 -1.45 -1.57 -11.36
N VAL A 39 -2.20 -0.46 -11.30
CA VAL A 39 -3.65 -0.49 -11.47
C VAL A 39 -4.02 -1.00 -12.86
N ASP A 40 -3.35 -0.52 -13.91
CA ASP A 40 -3.51 -0.97 -15.30
C ASP A 40 -3.31 -2.48 -15.44
N LYS A 41 -2.16 -2.96 -14.95
CA LYS A 41 -1.74 -4.36 -15.04
C LYS A 41 -2.63 -5.31 -14.23
N TYR A 42 -2.94 -4.97 -12.98
CA TYR A 42 -3.53 -5.94 -12.04
C TYR A 42 -5.02 -5.71 -11.76
N LEU A 43 -5.54 -4.48 -11.88
CA LEU A 43 -6.93 -4.16 -11.53
C LEU A 43 -7.80 -3.93 -12.75
N HIS A 44 -7.43 -3.03 -13.63
CA HIS A 44 -8.23 -2.68 -14.79
C HIS A 44 -7.38 -1.87 -15.74
N PRO A 45 -7.41 -2.15 -17.07
CA PRO A 45 -6.76 -1.29 -18.04
C PRO A 45 -7.13 0.17 -17.82
N VAL A 46 -6.14 1.01 -17.59
CA VAL A 46 -6.25 2.46 -17.51
C VAL A 46 -6.32 2.96 -18.96
N GLU A 47 -7.46 2.70 -19.62
CA GLU A 47 -7.69 3.11 -21.00
C GLU A 47 -7.58 4.65 -21.09
N LYS A 48 -6.44 5.18 -21.58
CA LYS A 48 -6.17 6.58 -22.00
C LYS A 48 -6.99 7.68 -21.28
N ARG A 49 -7.16 7.57 -19.95
CA ARG A 49 -7.92 8.52 -19.11
C ARG A 49 -7.15 8.88 -17.84
N THR A 50 -5.82 8.92 -17.95
CA THR A 50 -4.98 9.55 -16.93
C THR A 50 -5.18 11.05 -17.04
N LEU A 51 -5.87 11.62 -16.05
CA LEU A 51 -5.95 13.06 -15.85
C LEU A 51 -4.92 13.46 -14.81
N PHE A 52 -4.42 14.69 -14.87
CA PHE A 52 -3.54 15.21 -13.83
C PHE A 52 -4.34 16.11 -12.88
N LYS A 53 -4.34 15.79 -11.59
CA LYS A 53 -4.83 16.70 -10.54
C LYS A 53 -3.63 17.46 -9.98
N GLY A 54 -3.38 18.64 -10.54
CA GLY A 54 -2.11 19.35 -10.32
C GLY A 54 -0.97 18.58 -10.98
N LYS A 55 0.00 18.11 -10.19
CA LYS A 55 1.14 17.31 -10.66
C LYS A 55 0.97 15.79 -10.51
N PHE A 56 -0.15 15.34 -9.95
CA PHE A 56 -0.34 13.92 -9.63
C PHE A 56 -1.27 13.25 -10.64
N PRO A 57 -0.90 12.08 -11.16
CA PRO A 57 -1.73 11.37 -12.13
C PRO A 57 -2.91 10.69 -11.41
N VAL A 58 -4.08 10.77 -12.04
CA VAL A 58 -5.37 10.30 -11.51
C VAL A 58 -6.13 9.57 -12.58
N PHE A 59 -6.71 8.44 -12.19
CA PHE A 59 -7.61 7.65 -13.01
C PHE A 59 -9.02 7.68 -12.42
N TYR A 60 -10.00 8.19 -13.17
CA TYR A 60 -11.39 8.21 -12.71
C TYR A 60 -12.13 6.96 -13.17
N HIS A 61 -12.30 6.02 -12.25
CA HIS A 61 -13.06 4.81 -12.53
C HIS A 61 -13.79 4.27 -11.30
N ASN A 62 -15.07 4.60 -11.20
CA ASN A 62 -15.93 4.30 -10.05
C ASN A 62 -15.87 2.82 -9.63
N ARG A 63 -15.77 1.88 -10.58
CA ARG A 63 -15.72 0.45 -10.24
C ARG A 63 -14.41 0.02 -9.59
N VAL A 64 -13.28 0.68 -9.93
CA VAL A 64 -11.97 0.41 -9.32
C VAL A 64 -11.90 1.08 -7.96
N GLU A 65 -12.33 2.34 -7.88
CA GLU A 65 -12.39 3.06 -6.61
C GLU A 65 -13.28 2.34 -5.59
N ASN A 66 -14.50 1.96 -5.96
CA ASN A 66 -15.40 1.20 -5.08
C ASN A 66 -14.85 -0.18 -4.71
N TYR A 67 -14.07 -0.80 -5.61
CA TYR A 67 -13.40 -2.06 -5.31
C TYR A 67 -12.32 -1.87 -4.24
N LEU A 68 -11.47 -0.86 -4.37
CA LEU A 68 -10.44 -0.52 -3.39
C LEU A 68 -11.05 -0.11 -2.04
N LYS A 69 -12.09 0.75 -2.04
CA LYS A 69 -12.83 1.11 -0.81
C LYS A 69 -13.40 -0.11 -0.08
N ARG A 70 -13.91 -1.11 -0.82
CA ARG A 70 -14.41 -2.34 -0.22
C ARG A 70 -13.27 -3.18 0.38
N LEU A 71 -12.16 -3.33 -0.34
CA LEU A 71 -10.99 -4.03 0.18
C LEU A 71 -10.40 -3.36 1.41
N GLU A 72 -10.36 -2.01 1.43
CA GLU A 72 -9.91 -1.21 2.56
C GLU A 72 -10.76 -1.50 3.80
N LYS A 73 -12.10 -1.62 3.67
CA LYS A 73 -12.99 -1.98 4.79
C LYS A 73 -12.75 -3.40 5.31
N ASP A 74 -12.43 -4.34 4.42
CA ASP A 74 -12.20 -5.75 4.77
C ASP A 74 -10.76 -6.03 5.26
N ARG A 75 -9.87 -5.02 5.28
CA ARG A 75 -8.42 -5.21 5.43
C ARG A 75 -8.04 -5.99 6.69
N ILE A 76 -8.74 -5.75 7.80
CA ILE A 76 -8.47 -6.44 9.07
C ILE A 76 -8.65 -7.96 8.96
N HIS A 77 -9.65 -8.42 8.21
CA HIS A 77 -9.90 -9.85 8.03
C HIS A 77 -8.93 -10.49 7.03
N ARG A 78 -8.53 -9.73 6.00
CA ARG A 78 -7.69 -10.21 4.90
C ARG A 78 -6.20 -10.24 5.24
N LEU A 79 -5.74 -9.33 6.10
CA LEU A 79 -4.31 -9.05 6.30
C LEU A 79 -3.80 -9.41 7.71
N LYS A 80 -4.62 -9.99 8.57
CA LYS A 80 -4.23 -10.36 9.95
C LYS A 80 -3.23 -11.51 10.07
N TYR A 81 -2.99 -12.26 8.99
CA TYR A 81 -2.11 -13.43 8.99
C TYR A 81 -0.74 -13.08 8.43
N HIS A 82 0.31 -13.71 8.94
CA HIS A 82 1.68 -13.51 8.47
C HIS A 82 1.92 -14.26 7.14
N ASN A 83 1.66 -13.59 6.01
CA ASN A 83 1.77 -14.16 4.67
C ASN A 83 2.11 -13.08 3.62
N ASP A 84 2.11 -13.46 2.34
CA ASP A 84 2.43 -12.56 1.22
C ASP A 84 1.44 -11.41 1.06
N TYR A 85 0.17 -11.58 1.43
CA TYR A 85 -0.84 -10.53 1.28
C TYR A 85 -0.56 -9.36 2.21
N SER A 86 -0.31 -9.65 3.49
CA SER A 86 0.03 -8.65 4.49
C SER A 86 1.42 -8.07 4.26
N ALA A 87 2.40 -8.89 3.87
CA ALA A 87 3.72 -8.40 3.49
C ALA A 87 3.62 -7.39 2.32
N ALA A 88 2.89 -7.75 1.25
CA ALA A 88 2.69 -6.89 0.10
C ALA A 88 1.95 -5.59 0.46
N TYR A 89 0.89 -5.67 1.26
CA TYR A 89 0.17 -4.48 1.72
C TYR A 89 1.09 -3.51 2.47
N PHE A 90 1.84 -4.01 3.44
CA PHE A 90 2.75 -3.18 4.22
C PHE A 90 3.93 -2.66 3.40
N ALA A 91 4.40 -3.42 2.40
CA ALA A 91 5.40 -2.96 1.44
C ALA A 91 4.88 -1.78 0.61
N GLY A 92 3.68 -1.88 0.03
CA GLY A 92 3.07 -0.79 -0.73
C GLY A 92 2.83 0.47 0.13
N MET A 93 2.41 0.28 1.38
CA MET A 93 2.23 1.37 2.34
C MET A 93 3.56 2.06 2.69
N PHE A 94 4.62 1.26 2.91
CA PHE A 94 5.97 1.75 3.18
C PHE A 94 6.54 2.52 1.98
N GLU A 95 6.39 2.04 0.76
CA GLU A 95 6.95 2.71 -0.40
C GLU A 95 6.23 4.00 -0.79
N ALA A 96 4.90 4.03 -0.66
CA ALA A 96 4.14 5.22 -1.02
C ALA A 96 4.31 6.33 0.02
N GLY A 97 4.41 5.98 1.31
CA GLY A 97 4.33 6.97 2.39
C GLY A 97 5.15 6.72 3.63
N GLY A 98 5.87 5.61 3.69
CA GLY A 98 6.79 5.31 4.77
C GLY A 98 8.15 5.95 4.56
N SER A 99 8.97 5.85 5.60
CA SER A 99 10.37 6.23 5.56
C SER A 99 11.17 5.40 6.56
N GLN A 100 12.48 5.38 6.38
CA GLN A 100 13.41 4.79 7.33
C GLN A 100 14.36 5.87 7.81
N VAL A 101 14.45 6.06 9.12
CA VAL A 101 15.42 6.93 9.77
C VAL A 101 16.30 6.05 10.63
N GLU A 102 17.57 5.92 10.25
CA GLU A 102 18.51 4.95 10.83
C GLU A 102 17.93 3.52 10.80
N ASN A 103 17.57 2.99 11.97
CA ASN A 103 17.00 1.65 12.15
C ASN A 103 15.49 1.67 12.45
N THR A 104 14.86 2.82 12.36
CA THR A 104 13.44 3.01 12.69
C THR A 104 12.62 3.15 11.42
N VAL A 105 11.62 2.30 11.26
CA VAL A 105 10.62 2.40 10.19
C VAL A 105 9.48 3.29 10.67
N LEU A 106 9.12 4.26 9.83
CA LEU A 106 7.99 5.16 10.02
C LEU A 106 6.94 4.84 8.96
N LEU A 107 5.71 4.57 9.40
CA LEU A 107 4.59 4.27 8.54
C LEU A 107 3.47 5.28 8.73
N GLN A 108 2.90 5.77 7.62
CA GLN A 108 1.65 6.52 7.64
C GLN A 108 0.48 5.54 7.52
N GLY A 109 -0.39 5.52 8.53
CA GLY A 109 -1.54 4.63 8.57
C GLY A 109 -2.45 4.91 9.77
N ASP A 110 -3.53 4.15 9.87
CA ASP A 110 -4.56 4.31 10.89
C ASP A 110 -4.55 3.23 11.98
N LYS A 111 -5.53 3.25 12.88
CA LYS A 111 -5.57 2.34 14.04
C LYS A 111 -5.73 0.87 13.61
N ILE A 112 -6.29 0.61 12.42
CA ILE A 112 -6.42 -0.76 11.93
C ILE A 112 -5.06 -1.28 11.47
N ASP A 113 -4.21 -0.45 10.86
CA ASP A 113 -2.85 -0.87 10.49
C ASP A 113 -2.00 -1.17 11.72
N GLU A 114 -2.17 -0.40 12.79
CA GLU A 114 -1.54 -0.64 14.09
C GLU A 114 -1.96 -1.99 14.69
N LEU A 115 -3.26 -2.30 14.62
CA LEU A 115 -3.80 -3.59 15.07
C LEU A 115 -3.34 -4.74 14.18
N LEU A 116 -3.27 -4.55 12.86
CA LEU A 116 -2.73 -5.52 11.93
C LEU A 116 -1.27 -5.85 12.25
N LEU A 117 -0.41 -4.85 12.41
CA LEU A 117 0.98 -5.04 12.82
C LEU A 117 1.11 -5.73 14.18
N THR A 118 0.16 -5.49 15.09
CA THR A 118 0.09 -6.22 16.38
C THR A 118 -0.21 -7.71 16.15
N HIS A 119 -1.21 -8.05 15.32
CA HIS A 119 -1.51 -9.44 14.96
C HIS A 119 -0.34 -10.14 14.25
N LEU A 120 0.46 -9.40 13.49
CA LEU A 120 1.65 -9.89 12.81
C LEU A 120 2.89 -9.99 13.73
N GLY A 121 2.77 -9.62 15.01
CA GLY A 121 3.85 -9.75 15.99
C GLY A 121 4.90 -8.64 15.98
N PHE A 122 4.62 -7.50 15.33
CA PHE A 122 5.50 -6.33 15.30
C PHE A 122 5.25 -5.34 16.45
N PHE A 123 4.10 -5.45 17.12
CA PHE A 123 3.73 -4.68 18.33
C PHE A 123 4.06 -3.18 18.22
N PRO A 124 3.50 -2.46 17.24
CA PRO A 124 3.88 -1.08 16.98
C PRO A 124 3.48 -0.12 18.10
N PHE A 125 3.98 1.11 18.03
CA PHE A 125 3.50 2.24 18.82
C PHE A 125 3.38 3.49 17.93
N ARG A 126 2.64 4.50 18.37
CA ARG A 126 2.50 5.78 17.66
C ARG A 126 3.43 6.85 18.21
N LYS A 127 4.05 7.60 17.31
CA LYS A 127 4.81 8.81 17.64
C LYS A 127 4.70 9.80 16.48
N GLU A 128 4.36 11.06 16.79
CA GLU A 128 4.34 12.17 15.81
C GLU A 128 3.53 11.87 14.53
N GLY A 129 2.40 11.16 14.68
CA GLY A 129 1.53 10.79 13.56
C GLY A 129 1.95 9.53 12.80
N PHE A 130 3.09 8.93 13.11
CA PHE A 130 3.57 7.69 12.50
C PHE A 130 3.27 6.46 13.35
N ILE A 131 3.10 5.32 12.69
CA ILE A 131 3.12 3.99 13.31
C ILE A 131 4.56 3.46 13.19
N ILE A 132 5.12 3.02 14.31
CA ILE A 132 6.50 2.55 14.41
C ILE A 132 6.50 1.09 14.85
N PRO A 133 6.85 0.12 13.97
CA PRO A 133 7.05 -1.26 14.37
C PRO A 133 8.21 -1.36 15.38
N ARG A 134 7.97 -1.96 16.57
CA ARG A 134 9.04 -2.14 17.58
C ARG A 134 10.21 -2.94 17.03
N LYS A 135 9.94 -3.92 16.17
CA LYS A 135 10.94 -4.73 15.47
C LYS A 135 11.13 -4.24 14.04
N SER A 136 11.49 -2.96 13.87
CA SER A 136 11.64 -2.31 12.55
C SER A 136 12.50 -3.12 11.56
N GLN A 137 13.63 -3.68 12.00
CA GLN A 137 14.47 -4.53 11.14
C GLN A 137 13.82 -5.87 10.74
N ALA A 138 13.05 -6.48 11.66
CA ALA A 138 12.29 -7.69 11.32
C ALA A 138 11.14 -7.37 10.36
N PHE A 139 10.51 -6.21 10.52
CA PHE A 139 9.48 -5.72 9.62
C PHE A 139 10.03 -5.47 8.21
N LEU A 140 11.20 -4.83 8.08
CA LEU A 140 11.84 -4.64 6.77
C LEU A 140 12.13 -5.96 6.06
N ARG A 141 12.70 -6.94 6.79
CA ARG A 141 12.90 -8.30 6.25
C ARG A 141 11.60 -8.97 5.83
N TYR A 142 10.53 -8.74 6.59
CA TYR A 142 9.22 -9.31 6.29
C TYR A 142 8.62 -8.77 4.98
N ILE A 143 8.81 -7.48 4.68
CA ILE A 143 8.28 -6.86 3.47
C ILE A 143 9.25 -6.89 2.28
N GLN A 144 10.50 -7.33 2.47
CA GLN A 144 11.60 -7.13 1.53
C GLN A 144 11.32 -7.66 0.12
N ASP A 145 10.67 -8.82 0.01
CA ASP A 145 10.39 -9.47 -1.29
C ASP A 145 9.33 -8.73 -2.12
N TRP A 146 8.63 -7.79 -1.49
CA TRP A 146 7.59 -6.99 -2.12
C TRP A 146 8.04 -5.58 -2.47
N LEU A 147 9.17 -5.11 -1.95
CA LEU A 147 9.74 -3.80 -2.30
C LEU A 147 10.17 -3.74 -3.78
N LEU A 148 10.08 -2.57 -4.41
CA LEU A 148 10.44 -2.39 -5.83
C LEU A 148 11.92 -2.64 -6.09
N ALA A 149 12.78 -2.21 -5.17
CA ALA A 149 14.22 -2.40 -5.30
C ALA A 149 14.60 -3.89 -5.39
N SER A 150 13.87 -4.77 -4.69
CA SER A 150 14.13 -6.21 -4.74
C SER A 150 13.58 -6.89 -5.99
N LYS A 151 12.64 -6.25 -6.71
CA LYS A 151 12.13 -6.71 -8.01
C LYS A 151 13.02 -6.26 -9.17
N ALA A 152 13.59 -5.06 -9.10
CA ALA A 152 14.51 -4.55 -10.12
C ALA A 152 15.83 -5.33 -10.22
N SER A 153 16.23 -6.06 -9.16
CA SER A 153 17.43 -6.92 -9.18
C SER A 153 17.17 -8.34 -9.71
N LYS A 154 15.94 -8.67 -10.09
CA LYS A 154 15.53 -10.00 -10.55
C LYS A 154 15.14 -10.03 -12.04
N GLU A 155 15.22 -8.88 -12.72
CA GLU A 155 15.08 -8.72 -14.18
C GLU A 155 16.45 -8.44 -14.80
#